data_AF-A0A364MS53-F1
#
_entry.id   AF-A0A364MS53-F1
#
_cell.length_a   1.000
_cell.length_b   1.000
_cell.length_c   1.000
_cell.angle_alpha   90.00
_cell.angle_beta   90.00
_cell.angle_gamma   90.00
#
_symmetry.space_group_name_H-M   'P 1'
#
loop_
_entity.id
_entity.type
_entity.pdbx_description
1 polymer ?
#
loop_
_entity_poly.entity_id
_entity_poly.type
_entity_poly.pdbx_seq_one_letter_code
_entity_poly.pdbx_strand_id
1 'polypeptide(L)'
;MALLLTQADTVESFFLYLAEKTSLKAPHALLLACVGTASSLKVHLRSVTRASCSNNEQMAQVERAMRILYCIEKSYALRWQMFPFFSKEFLLSLNPTNDPPLADNAPAISLELLHIRVQYAHICLQIAQLRKAVDETASTCLLGNITQLATALDGWHESTKANPILSSLGEDAIRRSRHQAFCHYNEALLHLGSICPPEQHSPVEPLYQELEVIRRRSIREVVTSCSAISGNNSLEDQ
;
A
#
# COMPACT_ATOMS: atom_id res chain seq x y z
N MET A 1 1.44 -12.54 17.53
CA MET A 1 1.43 -11.44 16.53
C MET A 1 2.75 -11.26 15.76
N ALA A 2 3.89 -11.77 16.22
CA ALA A 2 5.16 -11.70 15.47
C ALA A 2 5.16 -12.43 14.10
N LEU A 3 4.25 -13.40 13.91
CA LEU A 3 4.06 -14.15 12.67
C LEU A 3 3.32 -13.38 11.55
N LEU A 4 2.60 -12.32 11.88
CA LEU A 4 1.81 -11.56 10.90
C LEU A 4 2.66 -10.64 10.00
N LEU A 5 3.96 -10.53 10.26
CA LEU A 5 4.85 -9.65 9.50
C LEU A 5 5.90 -10.41 8.69
N THR A 6 5.96 -11.74 8.83
CA THR A 6 6.86 -12.62 8.09
C THR A 6 6.14 -13.46 7.04
N GLN A 7 4.80 -13.50 7.04
CA GLN A 7 4.02 -14.21 6.03
C GLN A 7 3.51 -13.29 4.92
N ALA A 8 3.51 -13.84 3.71
CA ALA A 8 3.35 -13.14 2.45
C ALA A 8 1.94 -12.62 2.17
N ASP A 9 0.93 -13.10 2.89
CA ASP A 9 -0.49 -12.72 2.70
C ASP A 9 -1.03 -11.93 3.89
N THR A 10 -0.27 -10.99 4.43
CA THR A 10 -0.70 -10.19 5.60
C THR A 10 -2.05 -9.49 5.44
N VAL A 11 -2.55 -9.32 4.21
CA VAL A 11 -3.86 -8.70 3.93
C VAL A 11 -4.94 -9.77 3.87
N GLU A 12 -4.75 -10.79 3.04
CA GLU A 12 -5.71 -11.88 2.88
C GLU A 12 -5.73 -12.81 4.09
N SER A 13 -4.59 -13.17 4.69
CA SER A 13 -4.52 -13.87 5.98
C SER A 13 -5.09 -13.04 7.15
N PHE A 14 -4.93 -11.71 7.15
CA PHE A 14 -5.55 -10.85 8.17
C PHE A 14 -7.06 -10.81 7.99
N PHE A 15 -7.54 -10.66 6.75
CA PHE A 15 -8.96 -10.70 6.45
C PHE A 15 -9.55 -12.08 6.64
N LEU A 16 -8.87 -13.17 6.30
CA LEU A 16 -9.31 -14.54 6.54
C LEU A 16 -9.38 -14.83 8.04
N TYR A 17 -8.36 -14.42 8.80
CA TYR A 17 -8.37 -14.52 10.27
C TYR A 17 -9.52 -13.71 10.89
N LEU A 18 -9.75 -12.49 10.43
CA LEU A 18 -10.87 -11.67 10.89
C LEU A 18 -12.23 -12.19 10.38
N ALA A 19 -12.32 -12.71 9.17
CA ALA A 19 -13.51 -13.36 8.59
C ALA A 19 -13.93 -14.54 9.45
N GLU A 20 -12.95 -15.37 9.85
CA GLU A 20 -13.15 -16.49 10.75
C GLU A 20 -13.67 -16.02 12.13
N LYS A 21 -13.16 -14.90 12.64
CA LYS A 21 -13.57 -14.35 13.94
C LYS A 21 -14.87 -13.54 13.93
N THR A 22 -15.23 -12.93 12.80
CA THR A 22 -16.37 -12.01 12.68
C THR A 22 -17.52 -12.59 11.83
N SER A 23 -17.35 -13.77 11.26
CA SER A 23 -18.28 -14.42 10.31
C SER A 23 -18.60 -13.58 9.06
N LEU A 24 -17.81 -12.54 8.76
CA LEU A 24 -17.96 -11.71 7.58
C LEU A 24 -17.20 -12.34 6.41
N LYS A 25 -17.89 -12.65 5.31
CA LYS A 25 -17.29 -13.35 4.15
C LYS A 25 -16.72 -12.43 3.07
N ALA A 26 -16.97 -11.12 3.15
CA ALA A 26 -16.55 -10.16 2.14
C ALA A 26 -15.35 -9.32 2.63
N PRO A 27 -14.18 -9.35 1.95
CA PRO A 27 -12.98 -8.59 2.34
C PRO A 27 -13.23 -7.08 2.51
N HIS A 28 -14.08 -6.50 1.65
CA HIS A 28 -14.46 -5.09 1.76
C HIS A 28 -15.25 -4.80 3.06
N ALA A 29 -16.22 -5.65 3.41
CA ALA A 29 -17.02 -5.49 4.62
C ALA A 29 -16.16 -5.64 5.89
N LEU A 30 -15.19 -6.55 5.86
CA LEU A 30 -14.21 -6.72 6.92
C LEU A 30 -13.33 -5.49 7.10
N LEU A 31 -12.79 -4.95 6.00
CA LEU A 31 -11.99 -3.73 6.04
C LEU A 31 -12.79 -2.57 6.62
N LEU A 32 -14.03 -2.39 6.14
CA LEU A 32 -14.93 -1.34 6.63
C LEU A 32 -15.23 -1.51 8.12
N ALA A 33 -15.48 -2.75 8.58
CA ALA A 33 -15.71 -3.05 9.99
C ALA A 33 -14.47 -2.76 10.85
N CYS A 34 -13.26 -3.13 10.39
CA CYS A 34 -12.01 -2.85 11.10
C CYS A 34 -11.74 -1.34 11.21
N VAL A 35 -11.87 -0.62 10.09
CA VAL A 35 -11.71 0.83 10.02
C VAL A 35 -12.75 1.53 10.89
N GLY A 36 -14.02 1.13 10.80
CA GLY A 36 -15.11 1.67 11.58
C GLY A 36 -14.93 1.42 13.08
N THR A 37 -14.47 0.23 13.47
CA THR A 37 -14.18 -0.12 14.87
C THR A 37 -13.02 0.72 15.40
N ALA A 38 -11.90 0.78 14.66
CA ALA A 38 -10.73 1.58 15.04
C ALA A 38 -11.07 3.08 15.17
N SER A 39 -11.97 3.58 14.32
CA SER A 39 -12.44 4.97 14.36
C SER A 39 -13.37 5.22 15.54
N SER A 40 -14.32 4.31 15.80
CA SER A 40 -15.28 4.41 16.91
C SER A 40 -14.59 4.36 18.27
N LEU A 41 -13.58 3.49 18.40
CA LEU A 41 -12.73 3.39 19.58
C LEU A 41 -11.66 4.49 19.62
N LYS A 42 -11.57 5.36 18.60
CA LYS A 42 -10.59 6.44 18.49
C LYS A 42 -9.14 5.97 18.70
N VAL A 43 -8.81 4.75 18.27
CA VAL A 43 -7.50 4.10 18.49
C VAL A 43 -6.37 4.81 17.73
N HIS A 44 -6.74 5.65 16.75
CA HIS A 44 -5.81 6.54 16.06
C HIS A 44 -5.34 7.72 16.94
N LEU A 45 -6.03 8.03 18.03
CA LEU A 45 -5.64 9.07 18.97
C LEU A 45 -4.70 8.47 20.02
N ARG A 46 -3.45 8.94 20.04
CA ARG A 46 -2.41 8.46 20.97
C ARG A 46 -2.82 8.58 22.44
N SER A 47 -3.60 9.61 22.80
CA SER A 47 -4.14 9.80 24.15
C SER A 47 -5.09 8.68 24.57
N VAL A 48 -5.96 8.24 23.66
CA VAL A 48 -6.90 7.13 23.90
C VAL A 48 -6.16 5.82 24.03
N THR A 49 -5.19 5.57 23.13
CA THR A 49 -4.35 4.37 23.19
C THR A 49 -3.53 4.31 24.47
N ARG A 50 -2.92 5.43 24.89
CA ARG A 50 -2.17 5.51 26.16
C ARG A 50 -3.05 5.25 27.38
N ALA A 51 -4.29 5.73 27.38
CA ALA A 51 -5.23 5.50 28.47
C ALA A 51 -5.79 4.07 28.52
N SER A 52 -5.80 3.37 27.38
CA SER A 52 -6.42 2.04 27.23
C SER A 52 -5.43 0.88 27.32
N CYS A 53 -4.15 1.12 27.01
CA CYS A 53 -3.10 0.10 27.07
C CYS A 53 -2.51 -0.01 28.48
N SER A 54 -2.29 -1.25 28.94
CA SER A 54 -1.71 -1.53 30.26
C SER A 54 -0.20 -1.27 30.33
N ASN A 55 0.49 -1.27 29.18
CA ASN A 55 1.92 -1.03 29.09
C ASN A 55 2.35 -0.52 27.69
N ASN A 56 3.61 -0.12 27.58
CA ASN A 56 4.20 0.39 26.34
C ASN A 56 4.28 -0.67 25.22
N GLU A 57 4.37 -1.95 25.57
CA GLU A 57 4.41 -3.03 24.58
C GLU A 57 3.06 -3.18 23.87
N GLN A 58 1.96 -3.17 24.62
CA GLN A 58 0.61 -3.17 24.08
C GLN A 58 0.37 -1.93 23.22
N MET A 59 0.84 -0.76 23.67
CA MET A 59 0.76 0.47 22.88
C MET A 59 1.50 0.34 21.54
N ALA A 60 2.72 -0.18 21.55
CA ALA A 60 3.50 -0.42 20.33
C ALA A 60 2.83 -1.44 19.39
N GLN A 61 2.20 -2.49 19.94
CA GLN A 61 1.43 -3.46 19.15
C GLN A 61 0.19 -2.82 18.50
N VAL A 62 -0.52 -1.95 19.22
CA VAL A 62 -1.67 -1.21 18.68
C VAL A 62 -1.23 -0.25 17.59
N GLU A 63 -0.19 0.56 17.81
CA GLU A 63 0.36 1.46 16.79
C GLU A 63 0.77 0.70 15.52
N ARG A 64 1.39 -0.47 15.70
CA ARG A 64 1.76 -1.35 14.59
C ARG A 64 0.55 -1.87 13.83
N ALA A 65 -0.47 -2.37 14.53
CA ALA A 65 -1.71 -2.85 13.93
C ALA A 65 -2.40 -1.72 13.15
N MET A 66 -2.42 -0.50 13.69
CA MET A 66 -2.98 0.67 13.02
C MET A 66 -2.22 1.05 11.74
N ARG A 67 -0.88 0.97 11.74
CA ARG A 67 -0.07 1.17 10.52
C ARG A 67 -0.34 0.09 9.47
N ILE A 68 -0.49 -1.17 9.87
CA ILE A 68 -0.84 -2.26 8.95
C ILE A 68 -2.24 -2.01 8.35
N LEU A 69 -3.23 -1.68 9.18
CA LEU A 69 -4.59 -1.39 8.74
C LEU A 69 -4.62 -0.20 7.78
N TYR A 70 -3.85 0.86 8.04
CA TYR A 70 -3.65 1.97 7.13
C TYR A 70 -3.08 1.50 5.79
N CYS A 71 -2.02 0.70 5.79
CA CYS A 71 -1.42 0.20 4.54
C CYS A 71 -2.40 -0.61 3.70
N ILE A 72 -3.17 -1.50 4.35
CA ILE A 72 -4.20 -2.32 3.71
C ILE A 72 -5.30 -1.43 3.13
N GLU A 73 -5.80 -0.49 3.93
CA GLU A 73 -6.90 0.36 3.52
C GLU A 73 -6.53 1.23 2.31
N LYS A 74 -5.32 1.78 2.26
CA LYS A 74 -4.88 2.62 1.13
C LYS A 74 -4.65 1.83 -0.16
N SER A 75 -3.98 0.68 -0.09
CA SER A 75 -3.80 -0.15 -1.29
C SER A 75 -5.14 -0.67 -1.81
N TYR A 76 -6.06 -1.05 -0.91
CA TYR A 76 -7.40 -1.48 -1.28
C TYR A 76 -8.23 -0.34 -1.87
N ALA A 77 -8.21 0.85 -1.27
CA ALA A 77 -8.92 2.02 -1.78
C ALA A 77 -8.46 2.39 -3.19
N LEU A 78 -7.15 2.30 -3.47
CA LEU A 78 -6.61 2.54 -4.81
C LEU A 78 -7.15 1.51 -5.82
N ARG A 79 -7.01 0.21 -5.52
CA ARG A 79 -7.45 -0.92 -6.37
C ARG A 79 -8.92 -0.82 -6.76
N TRP A 80 -9.77 -0.54 -5.77
CA TRP A 80 -11.23 -0.49 -5.96
C TRP A 80 -11.74 0.91 -6.30
N GLN A 81 -10.85 1.88 -6.46
CA GLN A 81 -11.18 3.28 -6.74
C GLN A 81 -12.17 3.89 -5.74
N MET A 82 -12.03 3.49 -4.47
CA MET A 82 -12.89 3.95 -3.40
C MET A 82 -12.30 5.18 -2.70
N PHE A 83 -13.17 5.93 -2.00
CA PHE A 83 -12.71 7.00 -1.13
C PHE A 83 -11.97 6.43 0.08
N PRO A 84 -10.73 6.90 0.34
CA PRO A 84 -10.00 6.50 1.53
C PRO A 84 -10.69 7.01 2.81
N PHE A 85 -10.83 6.14 3.82
CA PHE A 85 -11.48 6.45 5.08
C PHE A 85 -10.56 7.15 6.08
N PHE A 86 -9.28 6.76 6.15
CA PHE A 86 -8.32 7.44 7.02
C PHE A 86 -7.74 8.71 6.36
N SER A 87 -7.76 9.85 7.05
CA SER A 87 -7.09 11.06 6.57
C SER A 87 -5.56 10.96 6.75
N LYS A 88 -4.81 11.85 6.09
CA LYS A 88 -3.35 11.98 6.26
C LYS A 88 -2.95 12.24 7.74
N GLU A 89 -3.85 12.83 8.52
CA GLU A 89 -3.66 13.16 9.94
C GLU A 89 -3.54 11.91 10.83
N PHE A 90 -4.02 10.77 10.35
CA PHE A 90 -3.88 9.47 11.00
C PHE A 90 -2.41 9.03 11.17
N LEU A 91 -1.54 9.36 10.21
CA LEU A 91 -0.11 9.06 10.33
C LEU A 91 0.62 10.06 11.22
N LEU A 92 0.16 11.32 11.25
CA LEU A 92 0.73 12.35 12.11
C LEU A 92 0.45 12.05 13.60
N SER A 93 -0.67 11.40 13.92
CA SER A 93 -0.94 10.93 15.28
C SER A 93 -0.15 9.67 15.68
N LEU A 94 0.42 8.95 14.71
CA LEU A 94 1.21 7.72 14.88
C LEU A 94 2.73 7.93 14.76
N ASN A 95 3.18 9.11 14.35
CA ASN A 95 4.60 9.48 14.31
C ASN A 95 4.93 10.32 15.55
N PRO A 96 5.74 9.83 16.50
CA PRO A 96 6.29 10.67 17.52
C PRO A 96 7.44 11.45 16.89
N THR A 97 7.32 12.78 16.82
CA THR A 97 8.44 13.63 16.43
C THR A 97 9.59 13.61 17.44
N ASN A 98 9.50 12.93 18.61
CA ASN A 98 10.51 12.99 19.67
C ASN A 98 10.59 11.80 20.67
N ASP A 99 9.92 10.66 20.44
CA ASP A 99 9.95 9.54 21.41
C ASP A 99 10.75 8.33 20.90
N PRO A 100 11.42 7.57 21.81
CA PRO A 100 12.26 6.43 21.45
C PRO A 100 11.49 5.34 20.68
N PRO A 101 12.21 4.51 19.90
CA PRO A 101 11.60 3.56 18.97
C PRO A 101 10.64 2.60 19.67
N LEU A 102 9.65 2.12 18.90
CA LEU A 102 8.75 1.03 19.27
C LEU A 102 9.52 -0.04 20.06
N ALA A 103 8.95 -0.47 21.20
CA ALA A 103 9.50 -1.46 22.11
C ALA A 103 10.47 -2.47 21.46
N ASP A 104 11.65 -2.63 22.05
CA ASP A 104 12.83 -3.45 21.68
C ASP A 104 12.56 -4.91 21.23
N ASN A 105 11.31 -5.36 21.29
CA ASN A 105 10.92 -6.76 21.08
C ASN A 105 10.47 -7.07 19.63
N ALA A 106 10.33 -6.07 18.76
CA ALA A 106 10.04 -6.31 17.34
C ALA A 106 11.36 -6.47 16.56
N PRO A 107 11.56 -7.56 15.80
CA PRO A 107 12.77 -7.71 15.01
C PRO A 107 12.88 -6.54 14.02
N ALA A 108 14.05 -5.91 13.93
CA ALA A 108 14.30 -4.71 13.11
C ALA A 108 13.80 -4.86 11.66
N ILE A 109 13.95 -6.07 11.10
CA ILE A 109 13.45 -6.52 9.80
C ILE A 109 11.96 -6.16 9.59
N SER A 110 11.18 -6.33 10.64
CA SER A 110 9.74 -6.25 10.62
C SER A 110 9.22 -4.80 10.76
N LEU A 111 10.06 -3.88 11.24
CA LEU A 111 9.76 -2.45 11.30
C LEU A 111 10.09 -1.77 9.97
N GLU A 112 11.20 -2.14 9.34
CA GLU A 112 11.62 -1.57 8.06
C GLU A 112 10.69 -1.97 6.91
N LEU A 113 10.26 -3.24 6.86
CA LEU A 113 9.25 -3.70 5.89
C LEU A 113 7.92 -2.96 6.07
N LEU A 114 7.53 -2.65 7.32
CA LEU A 114 6.35 -1.85 7.59
C LEU A 114 6.53 -0.40 7.11
N HIS A 115 7.71 0.18 7.26
CA HIS A 115 8.02 1.52 6.76
C HIS A 115 7.86 1.60 5.22
N ILE A 116 8.41 0.64 4.48
CA ILE A 116 8.26 0.54 3.02
C ILE A 116 6.78 0.46 2.61
N ARG A 117 5.99 -0.31 3.36
CA ARG A 117 4.55 -0.42 3.11
C ARG A 117 3.80 0.88 3.40
N VAL A 118 4.18 1.60 4.45
CA VAL A 118 3.58 2.90 4.78
C VAL A 118 3.90 3.94 3.70
N GLN A 119 5.12 3.94 3.15
CA GLN A 119 5.48 4.80 2.03
C GLN A 119 4.59 4.53 0.81
N TYR A 120 4.44 3.26 0.41
CA TYR A 120 3.52 2.88 -0.68
C TYR A 120 2.08 3.33 -0.42
N ALA A 121 1.58 3.09 0.79
CA ALA A 121 0.24 3.48 1.18
C ALA A 121 0.02 4.99 1.12
N HIS A 122 1.06 5.78 1.43
CA HIS A 122 1.02 7.23 1.25
C HIS A 122 0.89 7.62 -0.22
N ILE A 123 1.67 6.99 -1.10
CA ILE A 123 1.58 7.22 -2.55
C ILE A 123 0.17 6.86 -3.06
N CYS A 124 -0.39 5.72 -2.62
CA CYS A 124 -1.76 5.31 -2.95
C CYS A 124 -2.81 6.37 -2.57
N LEU A 125 -2.68 6.93 -1.36
CA LEU A 125 -3.54 8.02 -0.90
C LEU A 125 -3.44 9.25 -1.80
N GLN A 126 -2.23 9.65 -2.19
CA GLN A 126 -2.01 10.80 -3.05
C GLN A 126 -2.59 10.59 -4.46
N ILE A 127 -2.46 9.39 -5.03
CA ILE A 127 -3.09 9.05 -6.32
C ILE A 127 -4.62 9.15 -6.21
N ALA A 128 -5.21 8.61 -5.14
CA ALA A 128 -6.66 8.69 -4.91
C ALA A 128 -7.15 10.15 -4.74
N GLN A 129 -6.38 10.98 -4.03
CA GLN A 129 -6.67 12.40 -3.87
C GLN A 129 -6.56 13.17 -5.18
N LEU A 130 -5.51 12.88 -5.97
CA LEU A 130 -5.29 13.52 -7.27
C LEU A 130 -6.45 13.22 -8.22
N ARG A 131 -6.94 11.97 -8.25
CA ARG A 131 -8.12 11.58 -9.04
C ARG A 131 -9.36 12.39 -8.68
N LYS A 132 -9.57 12.71 -7.40
CA LYS A 132 -10.70 13.55 -6.96
C LYS A 132 -10.54 15.00 -7.42
N ALA A 133 -9.31 15.50 -7.48
CA ALA A 133 -9.02 16.89 -7.76
C ALA A 133 -8.89 17.21 -9.27
N VAL A 134 -9.02 16.21 -10.16
CA VAL A 134 -8.82 16.39 -11.62
C VAL A 134 -9.71 17.50 -12.17
N ASP A 135 -10.99 17.52 -11.80
CA ASP A 135 -11.95 18.50 -12.29
C ASP A 135 -11.70 19.93 -11.77
N GLU A 136 -10.92 20.07 -10.69
CA GLU A 136 -10.68 21.34 -9.99
C GLU A 136 -9.26 21.90 -10.23
N THR A 137 -8.35 21.12 -10.80
CA THR A 137 -6.91 21.44 -10.87
C THR A 137 -6.49 21.90 -12.27
N ALA A 138 -5.70 22.97 -12.34
CA ALA A 138 -5.10 23.41 -13.61
C ALA A 138 -4.18 22.33 -14.22
N SER A 139 -4.27 22.11 -15.54
CA SER A 139 -3.54 21.07 -16.29
C SER A 139 -2.03 21.02 -16.01
N THR A 140 -1.36 22.18 -15.86
CA THR A 140 0.08 22.25 -15.53
C THR A 140 0.41 21.78 -14.12
N CYS A 141 -0.45 22.08 -13.13
CA CYS A 141 -0.29 21.60 -11.76
C CYS A 141 -0.57 20.10 -11.68
N LEU A 142 -1.57 19.63 -12.43
CA LEU A 142 -1.90 18.20 -12.54
C LEU A 142 -0.73 17.40 -13.13
N LEU A 143 -0.12 17.88 -14.21
CA LEU A 143 1.06 17.26 -14.81
C LEU A 143 2.23 17.15 -13.81
N GLY A 144 2.55 18.25 -13.11
CA GLY A 144 3.60 18.24 -12.08
C GLY A 144 3.35 17.21 -10.98
N ASN A 145 2.11 17.09 -10.51
CA ASN A 145 1.72 16.11 -9.50
C ASN A 145 1.83 14.66 -10.02
N ILE A 146 1.44 14.42 -11.26
CA ILE A 146 1.55 13.09 -11.90
C ILE A 146 3.02 12.67 -11.99
N THR A 147 3.89 13.53 -12.52
CA THR A 147 5.32 13.23 -12.67
C THR A 147 5.99 13.03 -11.31
N GLN A 148 5.60 13.82 -10.30
CA GLN A 148 6.10 13.63 -8.93
C GLN A 148 5.69 12.27 -8.36
N LEU A 149 4.43 11.86 -8.53
CA LEU A 149 3.94 10.57 -8.04
C LEU A 149 4.55 9.38 -8.78
N ALA A 150 4.74 9.50 -10.10
CA ALA A 150 5.44 8.48 -10.89
C ALA A 150 6.88 8.31 -10.40
N THR A 151 7.59 9.42 -10.16
CA THR A 151 8.96 9.41 -9.61
C THR A 151 9.01 8.81 -8.20
N ALA A 152 8.02 9.13 -7.35
CA ALA A 152 7.91 8.56 -6.01
C ALA A 152 7.64 7.04 -6.04
N LEU A 153 6.81 6.57 -6.97
CA LEU A 153 6.58 5.13 -7.21
C LEU A 153 7.86 4.43 -7.67
N ASP A 154 8.62 5.03 -8.59
CA ASP A 154 9.89 4.48 -9.07
C ASP A 154 10.90 4.36 -7.92
N GLY A 155 11.06 5.43 -7.14
CA GLY A 155 11.94 5.41 -5.96
C GLY A 155 11.52 4.38 -4.92
N TRP A 156 10.22 4.25 -4.66
CA TRP A 156 9.69 3.22 -3.77
C TRP A 156 9.96 1.81 -4.31
N HIS A 157 9.70 1.53 -5.58
CA HIS A 157 9.91 0.22 -6.18
C HIS A 157 11.40 -0.16 -6.18
N GLU A 158 12.31 0.76 -6.50
CA GLU A 158 13.75 0.52 -6.39
C GLU A 158 14.20 0.27 -4.94
N SER A 159 13.63 0.99 -3.97
CA SER A 159 13.90 0.71 -2.54
C SER A 159 13.52 -0.71 -2.15
N THR A 160 12.45 -1.28 -2.74
CA THR A 160 12.04 -2.66 -2.48
C THR A 160 12.95 -3.69 -3.16
N LYS A 161 13.76 -3.31 -4.16
CA LYS A 161 14.73 -4.21 -4.80
C LYS A 161 16.08 -4.17 -4.09
N ALA A 162 16.52 -2.96 -3.72
CA ALA A 162 17.82 -2.70 -3.11
C ALA A 162 17.85 -2.96 -1.60
N ASN A 163 16.70 -3.25 -0.96
CA ASN A 163 16.67 -3.39 0.49
C ASN A 163 17.47 -4.63 0.97
N PRO A 164 18.55 -4.45 1.74
CA PRO A 164 19.40 -5.54 2.22
C PRO A 164 18.68 -6.47 3.23
N ILE A 165 17.64 -5.97 3.89
CA ILE A 165 16.81 -6.76 4.81
C ILE A 165 15.99 -7.81 4.05
N LEU A 166 15.56 -7.53 2.82
CA LEU A 166 14.90 -8.58 2.03
C LEU A 166 15.86 -9.75 1.79
N SER A 167 17.14 -9.48 1.56
CA SER A 167 18.16 -10.53 1.41
C SER A 167 18.39 -11.40 2.65
N SER A 168 17.91 -10.97 3.82
CA SER A 168 17.96 -11.76 5.07
C SER A 168 16.77 -12.70 5.25
N LEU A 169 15.76 -12.64 4.38
CA LEU A 169 14.62 -13.54 4.37
C LEU A 169 14.95 -14.85 3.62
N GLY A 170 14.18 -15.90 3.88
CA GLY A 170 14.26 -17.13 3.06
C GLY A 170 13.91 -16.84 1.59
N GLU A 171 14.52 -17.56 0.64
CA GLU A 171 14.39 -17.33 -0.81
C GLU A 171 12.93 -17.21 -1.27
N ASP A 172 12.06 -18.05 -0.73
CA ASP A 172 10.63 -18.01 -1.00
C ASP A 172 9.94 -16.72 -0.55
N ALA A 173 10.31 -16.20 0.61
CA ALA A 173 9.79 -14.94 1.12
C ALA A 173 10.33 -13.74 0.33
N ILE A 174 11.58 -13.82 -0.16
CA ILE A 174 12.16 -12.82 -1.08
C ILE A 174 11.37 -12.79 -2.38
N ARG A 175 11.19 -13.96 -3.01
CA ARG A 175 10.47 -14.09 -4.28
C ARG A 175 9.06 -13.53 -4.18
N ARG A 176 8.32 -13.89 -3.12
CA ARG A 176 6.96 -13.38 -2.88
C ARG A 176 6.93 -11.86 -2.63
N SER A 177 7.84 -11.34 -1.81
CA SER A 177 7.89 -9.91 -1.51
C SER A 177 8.19 -9.07 -2.76
N ARG A 178 9.13 -9.54 -3.60
CA ARG A 178 9.44 -8.89 -4.89
C ARG A 178 8.26 -8.95 -5.86
N HIS A 179 7.60 -10.11 -5.96
CA HIS A 179 6.41 -10.24 -6.79
C HIS A 179 5.29 -9.30 -6.34
N GLN A 180 5.02 -9.22 -5.04
CA GLN A 180 4.02 -8.30 -4.49
C GLN A 180 4.37 -6.84 -4.78
N ALA A 181 5.63 -6.44 -4.58
CA ALA A 181 6.08 -5.08 -4.89
C ALA A 181 5.91 -4.75 -6.38
N PHE A 182 6.25 -5.71 -7.26
CA PHE A 182 6.05 -5.58 -8.71
C PHE A 182 4.57 -5.40 -9.08
N CYS A 183 3.66 -6.19 -8.51
CA CYS A 183 2.22 -6.06 -8.74
C CYS A 183 1.71 -4.70 -8.27
N HIS A 184 2.05 -4.30 -7.04
CA HIS A 184 1.65 -3.02 -6.46
C HIS A 184 2.17 -1.81 -7.24
N TYR A 185 3.42 -1.87 -7.72
CA TYR A 185 4.02 -0.84 -8.55
C TYR A 185 3.24 -0.66 -9.86
N ASN A 186 3.03 -1.75 -10.59
CA ASN A 186 2.34 -1.71 -11.88
C ASN A 186 0.86 -1.33 -11.75
N GLU A 187 0.17 -1.83 -10.73
CA GLU A 187 -1.21 -1.44 -10.44
C GLU A 187 -1.32 0.05 -10.15
N ALA A 188 -0.42 0.61 -9.33
CA ALA A 188 -0.42 2.04 -9.02
C ALA A 188 -0.10 2.91 -10.25
N LEU A 189 0.83 2.48 -11.11
CA LEU A 189 1.11 3.16 -12.38
C LEU A 189 -0.09 3.14 -13.32
N LEU A 190 -0.81 2.03 -13.42
CA LEU A 190 -2.03 1.97 -14.23
C LEU A 190 -3.10 2.92 -13.71
N HIS A 191 -3.29 2.99 -12.38
CA HIS A 191 -4.22 3.93 -11.78
C HIS A 191 -3.81 5.39 -11.99
N LEU A 192 -2.51 5.70 -11.94
CA LEU A 192 -1.95 7.03 -12.19
C LEU A 192 -2.08 7.42 -13.66
N GLY A 193 -1.72 6.53 -14.59
CA GLY A 193 -1.85 6.72 -16.04
C GLY A 193 -3.29 6.76 -16.55
N SER A 194 -4.26 6.39 -15.70
CA SER A 194 -5.69 6.41 -16.01
C SER A 194 -6.45 7.51 -15.25
N ILE A 195 -5.76 8.50 -14.70
CA ILE A 195 -6.39 9.60 -13.94
C ILE A 195 -7.32 10.43 -14.82
N CYS A 196 -6.95 10.68 -16.08
CA CYS A 196 -7.79 11.38 -17.04
C CYS A 196 -8.27 10.39 -18.12
N PRO A 197 -9.57 10.23 -18.35
CA PRO A 197 -10.07 9.39 -19.43
C PRO A 197 -9.71 10.00 -20.80
N PRO A 198 -9.40 9.16 -21.80
CA PRO A 198 -8.93 9.61 -23.12
C PRO A 198 -9.99 10.36 -23.94
N GLU A 199 -11.26 10.32 -23.53
CA GLU A 199 -12.39 10.86 -24.29
C GLU A 199 -12.52 12.39 -24.19
N GLN A 200 -11.76 13.06 -23.32
CA GLN A 200 -11.95 14.48 -23.02
C GLN A 200 -10.90 15.42 -23.65
N HIS A 201 -9.81 14.92 -24.24
CA HIS A 201 -8.66 15.78 -24.60
C HIS A 201 -7.97 15.42 -25.92
N SER A 202 -7.35 16.43 -26.53
CA SER A 202 -6.53 16.27 -27.73
C SER A 202 -5.23 15.52 -27.42
N PRO A 203 -4.83 14.52 -28.22
CA PRO A 203 -3.62 13.71 -28.00
C PRO A 203 -2.30 14.49 -28.07
N VAL A 204 -2.35 15.80 -28.33
CA VAL A 204 -1.21 16.71 -28.44
C VAL A 204 -0.88 17.38 -27.09
N GLU A 205 -1.74 17.27 -26.08
CA GLU A 205 -1.50 17.91 -24.78
C GLU A 205 -0.40 17.19 -23.98
N PRO A 206 0.59 17.91 -23.41
CA PRO A 206 1.71 17.31 -22.65
C PRO A 206 1.26 16.37 -21.52
N LEU A 207 0.15 16.69 -20.88
CA LEU A 207 -0.49 15.87 -19.84
C LEU A 207 -0.84 14.46 -20.34
N TYR A 208 -1.48 14.38 -21.50
CA TYR A 208 -1.92 13.11 -22.07
C TYR A 208 -0.74 12.25 -22.54
N GLN A 209 0.29 12.88 -23.09
CA GLN A 209 1.52 12.20 -23.47
C GLN A 209 2.19 11.53 -22.27
N GLU A 210 2.29 12.24 -21.14
CA GLU A 210 2.90 11.71 -19.92
C GLU A 210 2.08 10.53 -19.34
N LEU A 211 0.75 10.66 -19.28
CA LEU A 211 -0.15 9.59 -18.84
C LEU A 211 -0.01 8.34 -19.71
N GLU A 212 0.08 8.52 -21.03
CA GLU A 212 0.26 7.42 -21.98
C GLU A 212 1.64 6.75 -21.83
N VAL A 213 2.69 7.53 -21.58
CA VAL A 213 4.03 7.01 -21.29
C VAL A 213 4.00 6.12 -20.03
N ILE A 214 3.39 6.61 -18.95
CA ILE A 214 3.23 5.87 -17.69
C ILE A 214 2.46 4.56 -17.92
N ARG A 215 1.33 4.63 -18.61
CA ARG A 215 0.48 3.47 -18.90
C ARG A 215 1.22 2.43 -19.75
N ARG A 216 1.86 2.87 -20.84
CA ARG A 216 2.64 1.98 -21.73
C ARG A 216 3.83 1.35 -21.02
N ARG A 217 4.50 2.09 -20.14
CA ARG A 217 5.59 1.57 -19.32
C ARG A 217 5.11 0.40 -18.47
N SER A 218 4.03 0.57 -17.72
CA SER A 218 3.49 -0.50 -16.87
C SER A 218 3.05 -1.71 -17.69
N ILE A 219 2.28 -1.51 -18.77
CA ILE A 219 1.83 -2.61 -19.64
C ILE A 219 3.03 -3.39 -20.19
N ARG A 220 4.06 -2.69 -20.67
CA ARG A 220 5.28 -3.30 -21.21
C ARG A 220 5.99 -4.15 -20.16
N GLU A 221 6.16 -3.64 -18.94
CA GLU A 221 6.80 -4.37 -17.85
C GLU A 221 6.03 -5.64 -17.47
N VAL A 222 4.70 -5.55 -17.36
CA VAL A 222 3.83 -6.71 -17.10
C VAL A 222 3.94 -7.76 -18.20
N VAL A 223 3.80 -7.35 -19.47
CA VAL A 223 3.92 -8.27 -20.62
C VAL A 223 5.28 -8.95 -20.64
N THR A 224 6.35 -8.19 -20.42
CA THR A 224 7.72 -8.72 -20.38
C THR A 224 7.86 -9.77 -19.26
N SER A 225 7.35 -9.46 -18.07
CA SER A 225 7.37 -10.40 -16.93
C SER A 225 6.56 -11.68 -17.20
N CYS A 226 5.42 -11.60 -17.89
CA CYS A 226 4.61 -12.76 -18.24
C CYS A 226 5.29 -13.61 -19.32
N SER A 227 5.95 -12.99 -20.30
CA SER A 227 6.66 -13.71 -21.37
C SER A 227 7.92 -14.44 -20.89
N ALA A 228 8.44 -14.07 -19.72
CA ALA A 228 9.54 -14.77 -19.06
C ALA A 228 9.10 -16.03 -18.30
N ILE A 229 7.78 -16.29 -18.19
CA ILE A 229 7.25 -17.53 -17.65
C ILE A 229 7.41 -18.60 -18.74
N SER A 230 8.52 -19.33 -18.70
CA SER A 230 8.71 -20.51 -19.55
C SER A 230 7.55 -21.49 -19.33
N GLY A 231 6.90 -21.91 -20.41
CA GLY A 231 5.78 -22.87 -20.43
C GLY A 231 6.15 -24.30 -20.01
N ASN A 232 7.20 -24.49 -19.23
CA ASN A 232 7.70 -25.81 -18.80
C ASN A 232 7.02 -26.35 -17.54
N ASN A 233 5.99 -25.69 -17.02
CA ASN A 233 5.04 -26.35 -16.11
C ASN A 233 3.89 -26.89 -16.95
N SER A 234 4.21 -27.87 -17.82
CA SER A 234 3.19 -28.79 -18.29
C SER A 234 2.52 -29.39 -17.06
N LEU A 235 1.21 -29.22 -16.98
CA LEU A 235 0.34 -30.11 -16.23
C LEU A 235 0.68 -31.53 -16.71
N GLU A 236 1.54 -32.23 -15.98
CA GLU A 236 1.53 -33.69 -16.00
C GLU A 236 0.25 -34.07 -15.28
N ASP A 237 -0.77 -34.44 -16.08
CA ASP A 237 -1.89 -35.22 -15.60
C ASP A 237 -1.33 -36.47 -14.88
N GLN A 238 -1.54 -36.52 -13.56
CA GLN A 238 -1.59 -37.75 -12.77
C GLN A 238 -2.86 -37.73 -11.92
#